data_AF-A0A9P0DB63-F1
#
_entry.id   AF-A0A9P0DB63-F1
#
_cell.length_a   1.000
_cell.length_b   1.000
_cell.length_c   1.000
_cell.angle_alpha   90.00
_cell.angle_beta   90.00
_cell.angle_gamma   90.00
#
_symmetry.space_group_name_H-M   'P 1'
#
loop_
_entity.id
_entity.type
_entity.pdbx_description
1 polymer ?
#
loop_
_entity_poly.entity_id
_entity_poly.type
_entity_poly.pdbx_seq_one_letter_code
_entity_poly.pdbx_strand_id
1 'polypeptide(L)'
;MSLLGNMMRKVDSYFEEDEDPILAKWPMMSNPLNTILISLFHMYFVKVLGPAIMMNRKPFQLQRTLLVYNFCQVIFSSWIFYGFASSGWLTGEYSFRCQPKDTSNSPHSITMARATYWYYVSKLTDLLDTVFFVLRKKSKQISLLHILHHGLMPIGCWVVAKYSPSGQVTFVGLLNSFVHIVMYSYYWLSALGPEVRKYLWWKKYLTGLQITQFIIIIIHTSQPLFLDCDFSKIISAWIALETCLFLVLFGNFYRDAYKRKHSSSEVMNTTAETSNKVTEKLD
;
A
#
# COMPACT_ATOMS: atom_id res chain seq x y z
N MET A 1 16.48 29.93 -11.82
CA MET A 1 15.64 28.71 -11.84
C MET A 1 16.09 27.81 -10.69
N SER A 2 15.18 27.39 -9.82
CA SER A 2 15.52 26.58 -8.64
C SER A 2 16.04 25.20 -9.07
N LEU A 3 16.92 24.60 -8.26
CA LEU A 3 17.49 23.27 -8.47
C LEU A 3 16.40 22.21 -8.69
N LEU A 4 15.28 22.38 -7.99
CA LEU A 4 14.04 21.61 -8.15
C LEU A 4 13.43 21.73 -9.56
N GLY A 5 13.36 22.93 -10.13
CA GLY A 5 12.84 23.13 -11.49
C GLY A 5 13.74 22.53 -12.57
N ASN A 6 15.05 22.46 -12.33
CA ASN A 6 15.98 21.78 -13.24
C ASN A 6 15.87 20.25 -13.14
N MET A 7 15.67 19.72 -11.93
CA MET A 7 15.45 18.28 -11.73
C MET A 7 14.11 17.84 -12.32
N MET A 8 13.05 18.62 -12.14
CA MET A 8 11.72 18.36 -12.69
C MET A 8 11.73 18.33 -14.22
N ARG A 9 12.31 19.35 -14.88
CA ARG A 9 12.48 19.32 -16.35
C ARG A 9 13.27 18.12 -16.84
N LYS A 10 14.23 17.64 -16.05
CA LYS A 10 15.02 16.46 -16.41
C LYS A 10 14.19 15.18 -16.32
N VAL A 11 13.34 15.06 -15.30
CA VAL A 11 12.36 13.97 -15.19
C VAL A 11 11.34 14.06 -16.32
N ASP A 12 10.76 15.23 -16.56
CA ASP A 12 9.82 15.44 -17.65
C ASP A 12 10.45 15.11 -19.00
N SER A 13 11.71 15.48 -19.26
CA SER A 13 12.40 15.12 -20.52
C SER A 13 12.61 13.62 -20.73
N TYR A 14 12.57 12.79 -19.68
CA TYR A 14 12.58 11.32 -19.83
C TYR A 14 11.20 10.75 -20.16
N PHE A 15 10.12 11.50 -19.95
CA PHE A 15 8.73 11.06 -20.07
C PHE A 15 7.85 12.02 -20.90
N GLU A 16 8.44 12.99 -21.61
CA GLU A 16 7.75 14.10 -22.28
C GLU A 16 6.87 13.62 -23.45
N GLU A 17 7.20 12.48 -24.04
CA GLU A 17 6.39 11.82 -25.09
C GLU A 17 5.25 10.95 -24.50
N ASP A 18 5.15 10.83 -23.17
CA ASP A 18 4.33 9.82 -22.50
C ASP A 18 3.21 10.35 -21.59
N GLU A 19 3.04 11.68 -21.46
CA GLU A 19 1.96 12.25 -20.64
C GLU A 19 0.58 11.82 -21.17
N ASP A 20 -0.25 11.30 -20.26
CA ASP A 20 -1.60 10.92 -20.61
C ASP A 20 -2.55 12.13 -20.72
N PRO A 21 -3.16 12.38 -21.89
CA PRO A 21 -4.00 13.56 -22.11
C PRO A 21 -5.33 13.51 -21.34
N ILE A 22 -5.79 12.32 -20.91
CA ILE A 22 -7.05 12.14 -20.18
C ILE A 22 -6.91 12.72 -18.77
N LEU A 23 -5.73 12.52 -18.15
CA LEU A 23 -5.47 12.91 -16.76
C LEU A 23 -4.73 14.26 -16.64
N ALA A 24 -4.18 14.81 -17.72
CA ALA A 24 -3.41 16.06 -17.71
C ALA A 24 -4.06 17.22 -16.94
N LYS A 25 -5.40 17.36 -17.04
CA LYS A 25 -6.18 18.44 -16.40
C LYS A 25 -6.77 18.08 -15.03
N TRP A 26 -6.54 16.86 -14.55
CA TRP A 26 -7.11 16.40 -13.29
C TRP A 26 -6.37 17.00 -12.09
N PRO A 27 -7.05 17.18 -10.94
CA PRO A 27 -6.44 17.76 -9.76
C PRO A 27 -5.16 17.01 -9.37
N MET A 28 -4.10 17.78 -9.05
CA MET A 28 -2.78 17.28 -8.67
C MET A 28 -1.95 16.62 -9.79
N MET A 29 -2.43 16.52 -11.03
CA MET A 29 -1.67 15.91 -12.15
C MET A 29 -0.76 16.89 -12.90
N SER A 30 -0.81 18.18 -12.59
CA SER A 30 -0.01 19.20 -13.28
C SER A 30 1.48 19.09 -13.00
N ASN A 31 1.87 18.77 -11.75
CA ASN A 31 3.26 18.62 -11.34
C ASN A 31 3.35 17.76 -10.07
N PRO A 32 4.50 17.10 -9.81
CA PRO A 32 4.64 16.20 -8.66
C PRO A 32 4.84 16.94 -7.33
N LEU A 33 5.05 18.27 -7.36
CA LEU A 33 5.47 19.05 -6.20
C LEU A 33 4.47 18.90 -5.04
N ASN A 34 3.17 18.97 -5.32
CA ASN A 34 2.13 18.81 -4.30
C ASN A 34 2.21 17.44 -3.63
N THR A 35 2.33 16.36 -4.41
CA THR A 35 2.49 15.00 -3.88
C THR A 35 3.74 14.87 -3.03
N ILE A 36 4.88 15.37 -3.51
CA ILE A 36 6.15 15.33 -2.79
C ILE A 36 6.06 16.09 -1.47
N LEU A 37 5.50 17.31 -1.48
CA LEU A 37 5.33 18.12 -0.28
C LEU A 37 4.39 17.44 0.73
N ILE A 38 3.30 16.82 0.28
CA ILE A 38 2.40 16.05 1.15
C ILE A 38 3.14 14.86 1.76
N SER A 39 3.88 14.07 0.98
CA SER A 39 4.65 12.93 1.49
C SER A 39 5.73 13.34 2.48
N LEU A 40 6.49 14.42 2.20
CA LEU A 40 7.52 14.94 3.10
C LEU A 40 6.92 15.49 4.38
N PHE A 41 5.84 16.27 4.28
CA PHE A 41 5.12 16.78 5.43
C PHE A 41 4.55 15.63 6.26
N HIS A 42 4.01 14.60 5.62
CA HIS A 42 3.52 13.41 6.29
C HIS A 42 4.61 12.71 7.10
N MET A 43 5.79 12.49 6.51
CA MET A 43 6.93 11.90 7.21
C MET A 43 7.38 12.76 8.40
N TYR A 44 7.47 14.07 8.22
CA TYR A 44 7.79 15.02 9.28
C TYR A 44 6.74 14.99 10.41
N PHE A 45 5.45 14.98 10.05
CA PHE A 45 4.35 14.90 10.99
C PHE A 45 4.42 13.62 11.82
N VAL A 46 4.60 12.47 11.17
CA VAL A 46 4.59 11.17 11.86
C VAL A 46 5.80 10.99 12.78
N LYS A 47 6.97 11.50 12.39
CA LYS A 47 8.21 11.30 13.14
C LYS A 47 8.49 12.36 14.20
N VAL A 48 8.09 13.60 13.95
CA VAL A 48 8.53 14.75 14.75
C VAL A 48 7.34 15.50 15.31
N LEU A 49 6.57 16.19 14.45
CA LEU A 49 5.57 17.15 14.90
C LEU A 49 4.42 16.49 15.67
N GLY A 50 3.85 15.41 15.14
CA GLY A 50 2.74 14.70 15.74
C GLY A 50 3.08 14.09 17.12
N PRO A 51 4.18 13.32 17.26
CA PRO A 51 4.67 12.86 18.56
C PRO A 51 4.95 14.00 19.55
N ALA A 52 5.53 15.11 19.10
CA ALA A 52 5.78 16.28 19.93
C ALA A 52 4.48 16.90 20.46
N ILE A 53 3.48 17.10 19.60
CA ILE A 53 2.14 17.60 19.98
C ILE A 53 1.45 16.66 20.98
N MET A 54 1.63 15.35 20.80
CA MET A 54 0.98 14.31 21.60
C MET A 54 1.70 13.97 22.90
N MET A 55 2.92 14.49 23.14
CA MET A 55 3.76 14.11 24.27
C MET A 55 3.02 14.25 25.60
N ASN A 56 2.45 15.43 25.85
CA ASN A 56 1.73 15.80 27.08
C ASN A 56 0.20 15.65 26.96
N ARG A 57 -0.29 14.96 25.92
CA ARG A 57 -1.73 14.72 25.70
C ARG A 57 -2.08 13.26 25.94
N LYS A 58 -3.30 13.02 26.42
CA LYS A 58 -3.90 11.68 26.47
C LYS A 58 -4.20 11.21 25.04
N PRO A 59 -4.11 9.89 24.75
CA PRO A 59 -4.43 9.37 23.43
C PRO A 59 -5.90 9.66 23.07
N PHE A 60 -6.14 10.10 21.83
CA PHE A 60 -7.49 10.39 21.37
C PHE A 60 -8.36 9.13 21.24
N GLN A 61 -9.63 9.23 21.63
CA GLN A 61 -10.62 8.17 21.47
C GLN A 61 -11.32 8.27 20.11
N LEU A 62 -10.66 7.75 19.07
CA LEU A 62 -11.10 7.88 17.67
C LEU A 62 -11.92 6.68 17.17
N GLN A 63 -12.61 5.94 18.05
CA GLN A 63 -13.28 4.70 17.64
C GLN A 63 -14.33 4.91 16.54
N ARG A 64 -15.24 5.89 16.72
CA ARG A 64 -16.27 6.21 15.71
C ARG A 64 -15.65 6.71 14.41
N THR A 65 -14.63 7.57 14.50
CA THR A 65 -13.89 8.07 13.34
C THR A 65 -13.26 6.92 12.55
N LEU A 66 -12.58 5.99 13.23
CA LEU A 66 -11.99 4.82 12.59
C LEU A 66 -13.04 3.89 12.00
N LEU A 67 -14.20 3.74 12.65
CA LEU A 67 -15.28 2.94 12.10
C LEU A 67 -15.76 3.52 10.76
N VAL A 68 -16.07 4.81 10.70
CA VAL A 68 -16.51 5.47 9.47
C VAL A 68 -15.40 5.46 8.42
N TYR A 69 -14.18 5.84 8.79
CA TYR A 69 -13.04 5.90 7.89
C TYR A 69 -12.74 4.55 7.23
N ASN A 70 -12.62 3.46 8.01
CA ASN A 70 -12.31 2.15 7.45
C ASN A 70 -13.46 1.63 6.57
N PHE A 71 -14.72 1.93 6.91
CA PHE A 71 -15.85 1.58 6.07
C PHE A 71 -15.83 2.32 4.73
N CYS A 72 -15.56 3.63 4.74
CA CYS A 72 -15.36 4.41 3.52
C CYS A 72 -14.19 3.87 2.69
N GLN A 73 -13.09 3.46 3.32
CA GLN A 73 -11.95 2.85 2.63
C GLN A 73 -12.31 1.53 1.95
N VAL A 74 -13.16 0.70 2.57
CA VAL A 74 -13.67 -0.53 1.95
C VAL A 74 -14.48 -0.20 0.69
N ILE A 75 -15.42 0.75 0.78
CA ILE A 75 -16.23 1.16 -0.38
C ILE A 75 -15.34 1.71 -1.49
N PHE A 76 -14.41 2.60 -1.13
CA PHE A 76 -13.54 3.24 -2.10
C PHE A 76 -12.61 2.25 -2.80
N SER A 77 -12.00 1.33 -2.03
CA SER A 77 -11.18 0.25 -2.58
C SER A 77 -11.99 -0.70 -3.47
N SER A 78 -13.24 -0.98 -3.10
CA SER A 78 -14.14 -1.83 -3.90
C SER A 78 -14.50 -1.18 -5.24
N TRP A 79 -14.73 0.13 -5.23
CA TRP A 79 -15.01 0.89 -6.45
C TRP A 79 -13.80 0.97 -7.38
N ILE A 80 -12.60 1.20 -6.84
CA ILE A 80 -11.35 1.19 -7.60
C ILE A 80 -11.09 -0.22 -8.18
N PHE A 81 -11.26 -1.27 -7.38
CA PHE A 81 -11.12 -2.66 -7.82
C PHE A 81 -12.07 -2.95 -8.99
N TYR A 82 -13.34 -2.56 -8.85
CA TYR A 82 -14.32 -2.70 -9.93
C TYR A 82 -13.89 -1.94 -11.19
N GLY A 83 -13.36 -0.71 -11.04
CA GLY A 83 -12.81 0.07 -12.15
C GLY A 83 -11.72 -0.68 -12.91
N PHE A 84 -10.69 -1.19 -12.21
CA PHE A 84 -9.62 -1.98 -12.84
C PHE A 84 -10.12 -3.28 -13.45
N ALA A 85 -11.00 -3.99 -12.74
CA ALA A 85 -11.55 -5.27 -13.18
C ALA A 85 -12.38 -5.13 -14.47
N SER A 86 -13.28 -4.15 -14.51
CA SER A 86 -14.19 -3.92 -15.64
C SER A 86 -13.56 -3.18 -16.82
N SER A 87 -12.37 -2.61 -16.64
CA SER A 87 -11.65 -1.88 -17.71
C SER A 87 -10.61 -2.73 -18.44
N GLY A 88 -10.56 -4.03 -18.20
CA GLY A 88 -9.76 -4.96 -19.00
C GLY A 88 -9.37 -6.24 -18.29
N TRP A 89 -8.96 -6.16 -17.02
CA TRP A 89 -8.34 -7.30 -16.33
C TRP A 89 -9.27 -8.48 -16.11
N LEU A 90 -10.55 -8.25 -15.80
CA LEU A 90 -11.53 -9.33 -15.60
C LEU A 90 -12.56 -9.43 -16.73
N THR A 91 -12.42 -8.62 -17.79
CA THR A 91 -13.25 -8.74 -19.02
C THR A 91 -12.61 -9.66 -20.06
N GLY A 92 -11.31 -9.93 -19.95
CA GLY A 92 -10.54 -10.73 -20.91
C GLY A 92 -9.88 -9.89 -22.01
N GLU A 93 -10.05 -8.57 -21.98
CA GLU A 93 -9.40 -7.66 -22.93
C GLU A 93 -7.91 -7.47 -22.63
N TYR A 94 -7.52 -7.57 -21.35
CA TYR A 94 -6.11 -7.47 -20.94
C TYR A 94 -5.47 -8.86 -20.81
N SER A 95 -4.22 -8.94 -21.26
CA SER A 95 -3.37 -10.12 -21.13
C SER A 95 -2.63 -10.12 -19.80
N PHE A 96 -2.74 -11.22 -19.05
CA PHE A 96 -1.95 -11.47 -17.82
C PHE A 96 -0.49 -11.88 -18.08
N ARG A 97 -0.01 -11.81 -19.33
CA ARG A 97 1.39 -12.08 -19.69
C ARG A 97 2.15 -10.81 -20.04
N CYS A 98 1.66 -10.09 -21.02
CA CYS A 98 2.22 -8.81 -21.44
C CYS A 98 1.04 -7.97 -21.91
N GLN A 99 0.85 -6.85 -21.24
CA GLN A 99 -0.14 -5.85 -21.56
C GLN A 99 0.56 -4.54 -21.90
N PRO A 100 0.59 -4.16 -23.20
CA PRO A 100 1.08 -2.86 -23.64
C PRO A 100 0.33 -1.70 -23.00
N LYS A 101 0.94 -0.51 -23.05
CA LYS A 101 0.25 0.74 -22.70
C LYS A 101 -0.86 0.99 -23.74
N ASP A 102 -2.08 1.20 -23.27
CA ASP A 102 -3.20 1.62 -24.11
C ASP A 102 -3.29 3.15 -24.09
N THR A 103 -3.10 3.78 -25.25
CA THR A 103 -3.21 5.23 -25.47
C THR A 103 -4.47 5.62 -26.24
N SER A 104 -5.36 4.65 -26.49
CA SER A 104 -6.63 4.90 -27.18
C SER A 104 -7.58 5.75 -26.33
N ASN A 105 -8.49 6.47 -26.99
CA ASN A 105 -9.59 7.17 -26.33
C ASN A 105 -10.85 6.28 -26.19
N SER A 106 -10.66 4.96 -26.05
CA SER A 106 -11.78 4.04 -25.85
C SER A 106 -12.42 4.24 -24.47
N PRO A 107 -13.72 3.90 -24.30
CA PRO A 107 -14.36 3.96 -22.99
C PRO A 107 -13.63 3.12 -21.92
N HIS A 108 -13.04 1.99 -22.31
CA HIS A 108 -12.25 1.12 -21.42
C HIS A 108 -10.94 1.79 -21.01
N SER A 109 -10.17 2.34 -21.96
CA SER A 109 -8.94 3.09 -21.67
C SER A 109 -9.18 4.28 -20.75
N ILE A 110 -10.24 5.06 -21.01
CA ILE A 110 -10.62 6.19 -20.16
C ILE A 110 -10.98 5.73 -18.75
N THR A 111 -11.72 4.62 -18.62
CA THR A 111 -12.10 4.09 -17.30
C THR A 111 -10.89 3.53 -16.55
N MET A 112 -9.97 2.88 -17.25
CA MET A 112 -8.69 2.42 -16.72
C MET A 112 -7.86 3.58 -16.18
N ALA A 113 -7.70 4.65 -16.98
CA ALA A 113 -6.95 5.82 -16.56
C ALA A 113 -7.57 6.50 -15.33
N ARG A 114 -8.91 6.63 -15.31
CA ARG A 114 -9.64 7.13 -14.14
C ARG A 114 -9.44 6.26 -12.91
N ALA A 115 -9.49 4.94 -13.05
CA ALA A 115 -9.23 4.01 -11.96
C ALA A 115 -7.81 4.18 -11.41
N THR A 116 -6.82 4.38 -12.28
CA THR A 116 -5.43 4.68 -11.89
C THR A 116 -5.32 6.00 -11.14
N TYR A 117 -6.00 7.05 -11.59
CA TYR A 117 -6.04 8.33 -10.85
C TYR A 117 -6.65 8.16 -9.45
N TRP A 118 -7.80 7.49 -9.35
CA TRP A 118 -8.45 7.28 -8.05
C TRP A 118 -7.65 6.36 -7.14
N TYR A 119 -6.90 5.42 -7.71
CA TYR A 119 -5.93 4.64 -6.98
C TYR A 119 -4.80 5.52 -6.40
N TYR A 120 -4.27 6.48 -7.16
CA TYR A 120 -3.35 7.49 -6.63
C TYR A 120 -3.98 8.29 -5.47
N VAL A 121 -5.21 8.78 -5.64
CA VAL A 121 -5.93 9.48 -4.57
C VAL A 121 -6.08 8.60 -3.33
N SER A 122 -6.35 7.31 -3.50
CA SER A 122 -6.43 6.36 -2.39
C SER A 122 -5.15 6.32 -1.56
N LYS A 123 -3.97 6.37 -2.20
CA LYS A 123 -2.70 6.40 -1.46
C LYS A 123 -2.52 7.68 -0.64
N LEU A 124 -3.10 8.81 -1.07
CA LEU A 124 -3.13 10.03 -0.26
C LEU A 124 -4.07 9.86 0.95
N THR A 125 -5.23 9.22 0.77
CA THR A 125 -6.15 8.95 1.89
C THR A 125 -5.56 7.97 2.89
N ASP A 126 -4.78 7.00 2.44
CA ASP A 126 -4.09 5.99 3.26
C ASP A 126 -3.11 6.64 4.25
N LEU A 127 -2.61 7.87 3.97
CA LEU A 127 -1.77 8.63 4.90
C LEU A 127 -2.48 8.95 6.23
N LEU A 128 -3.81 8.88 6.28
CA LEU A 128 -4.57 9.09 7.51
C LEU A 128 -4.37 7.93 8.51
N ASP A 129 -4.03 6.72 8.06
CA ASP A 129 -3.79 5.56 8.94
C ASP A 129 -2.70 5.86 9.97
N THR A 130 -1.56 6.35 9.48
CA THR A 130 -0.41 6.81 10.26
C THR A 130 -0.78 7.97 11.17
N VAL A 131 -1.56 8.93 10.68
CA VAL A 131 -2.04 10.06 11.50
C VAL A 131 -2.86 9.55 12.68
N PHE A 132 -3.78 8.62 12.45
CA PHE A 132 -4.57 8.01 13.53
C PHE A 132 -3.69 7.22 14.51
N PHE A 133 -2.63 6.54 14.06
CA PHE A 133 -1.69 5.88 14.98
C PHE A 133 -0.97 6.88 15.88
N VAL A 134 -0.53 8.01 15.34
CA VAL A 134 0.10 9.09 16.12
C VAL A 134 -0.87 9.65 17.16
N LEU A 135 -2.08 10.04 16.76
CA LEU A 135 -3.09 10.63 17.64
C LEU A 135 -3.55 9.66 18.73
N ARG A 136 -3.50 8.35 18.48
CA ARG A 136 -3.83 7.30 19.47
C ARG A 136 -2.62 6.83 20.28
N LYS A 137 -1.45 7.45 20.11
CA LYS A 137 -0.16 7.05 20.71
C LYS A 137 0.18 5.57 20.51
N LYS A 138 -0.12 5.04 19.31
CA LYS A 138 0.18 3.66 18.90
C LYS A 138 1.49 3.57 18.11
N SER A 139 2.57 4.10 18.68
CA SER A 139 3.89 4.17 18.03
C SER A 139 4.43 2.82 17.56
N LYS A 140 4.10 1.71 18.24
CA LYS A 140 4.45 0.34 17.82
C LYS A 140 3.86 -0.05 16.45
N GLN A 141 2.79 0.61 15.99
CA GLN A 141 2.20 0.37 14.67
C GLN A 141 2.90 1.17 13.55
N ILE A 142 3.69 2.19 13.92
CA ILE A 142 4.42 3.05 12.98
C ILE A 142 5.81 2.43 12.73
N SER A 143 5.83 1.33 11.98
CA SER A 143 7.06 0.63 11.60
C SER A 143 7.80 1.36 10.47
N LEU A 144 9.08 1.01 10.28
CA LEU A 144 9.85 1.50 9.12
C LEU A 144 9.16 1.15 7.80
N LEU A 145 8.62 -0.07 7.71
CA LEU A 145 7.81 -0.53 6.58
C LEU A 145 6.67 0.46 6.29
N HIS A 146 5.90 0.81 7.31
CA HIS A 146 4.72 1.66 7.15
C HIS A 146 5.10 3.07 6.70
N ILE A 147 6.18 3.65 7.27
CA ILE A 147 6.66 4.98 6.89
C ILE A 147 7.19 5.00 5.46
N LEU A 148 8.01 4.01 5.07
CA LEU A 148 8.55 3.95 3.72
C LEU A 148 7.45 3.70 2.69
N HIS A 149 6.54 2.76 2.97
CA HIS A 149 5.40 2.48 2.10
C HIS A 149 4.51 3.71 1.89
N HIS A 150 4.00 4.33 2.97
CA HIS A 150 3.13 5.51 2.84
C HIS A 150 3.87 6.75 2.34
N GLY A 151 5.20 6.84 2.49
CA GLY A 151 5.99 7.92 1.91
C GLY A 151 6.19 7.80 0.41
N LEU A 152 6.49 6.59 -0.07
CA LEU A 152 6.85 6.32 -1.48
C LEU A 152 5.63 6.06 -2.36
N MET A 153 4.63 5.32 -1.87
CA MET A 153 3.47 4.91 -2.69
C MET A 153 2.73 6.09 -3.34
N PRO A 154 2.44 7.22 -2.67
CA PRO A 154 1.79 8.36 -3.33
C PRO A 154 2.62 8.94 -4.47
N ILE A 155 3.94 9.00 -4.30
CA ILE A 155 4.87 9.53 -5.32
C ILE A 155 4.92 8.57 -6.51
N GLY A 156 5.09 7.27 -6.25
CA GLY A 156 5.10 6.24 -7.30
C GLY A 156 3.80 6.21 -8.08
N CYS A 157 2.65 6.24 -7.39
CA CYS A 157 1.35 6.25 -8.04
C CYS A 157 1.07 7.54 -8.82
N TRP A 158 1.63 8.68 -8.41
CA TRP A 158 1.55 9.93 -9.18
C TRP A 158 2.27 9.79 -10.52
N VAL A 159 3.49 9.23 -10.53
CA VAL A 159 4.27 9.00 -11.77
C VAL A 159 3.51 8.05 -12.68
N VAL A 160 2.97 6.94 -12.14
CA VAL A 160 2.16 6.00 -12.92
C VAL A 160 0.91 6.66 -13.48
N ALA A 161 0.15 7.40 -12.68
CA ALA A 161 -1.04 8.10 -13.15
C ALA A 161 -0.72 9.13 -14.23
N LYS A 162 0.43 9.81 -14.15
CA LYS A 162 0.83 10.83 -15.12
C LYS A 162 1.29 10.25 -16.46
N TYR A 163 2.10 9.19 -16.44
CA TYR A 163 2.83 8.73 -17.63
C TYR A 163 2.45 7.31 -18.09
N SER A 164 1.80 6.51 -17.25
CA SER A 164 1.43 5.13 -17.58
C SER A 164 0.13 4.70 -16.88
N PRO A 165 -1.01 5.37 -17.14
CA PRO A 165 -2.26 5.08 -16.43
C PRO A 165 -3.02 3.86 -16.96
N SER A 166 -2.40 3.07 -17.84
CA SER A 166 -2.93 1.85 -18.47
C SER A 166 -1.83 0.77 -18.59
N GLY A 167 -2.19 -0.42 -19.07
CA GLY A 167 -1.21 -1.47 -19.37
C GLY A 167 -0.72 -2.28 -18.15
N GLN A 168 0.43 -2.94 -18.28
CA GLN A 168 0.99 -3.90 -17.32
C GLN A 168 0.97 -3.43 -15.85
N VAL A 169 1.30 -2.16 -15.62
CA VAL A 169 1.40 -1.57 -14.28
C VAL A 169 0.07 -1.55 -13.53
N THR A 170 -1.06 -1.43 -14.23
CA THR A 170 -2.39 -1.32 -13.60
C THR A 170 -2.82 -2.60 -12.87
N PHE A 171 -2.19 -3.74 -13.17
CA PHE A 171 -2.37 -4.98 -12.42
C PHE A 171 -2.01 -4.82 -10.93
N VAL A 172 -1.03 -3.97 -10.62
CA VAL A 172 -0.67 -3.61 -9.25
C VAL A 172 -1.86 -2.96 -8.54
N GLY A 173 -2.52 -2.01 -9.21
CA GLY A 173 -3.71 -1.32 -8.70
C GLY A 173 -4.88 -2.28 -8.48
N LEU A 174 -5.12 -3.20 -9.42
CA LEU A 174 -6.13 -4.24 -9.29
C LEU A 174 -5.90 -5.11 -8.05
N LEU A 175 -4.71 -5.71 -7.92
CA LEU A 175 -4.46 -6.64 -6.82
C LEU A 175 -4.35 -5.92 -5.47
N ASN A 176 -3.80 -4.70 -5.45
CA ASN A 176 -3.72 -3.89 -4.23
C ASN A 176 -5.09 -3.44 -3.74
N SER A 177 -5.96 -2.96 -4.62
CA SER A 177 -7.33 -2.58 -4.24
C SER A 177 -8.09 -3.78 -3.68
N PHE A 178 -7.96 -4.97 -4.26
CA PHE A 178 -8.54 -6.20 -3.70
C PHE A 178 -8.05 -6.48 -2.27
N VAL A 179 -6.74 -6.47 -2.04
CA VAL A 179 -6.19 -6.72 -0.70
C VAL A 179 -6.56 -5.61 0.27
N HIS A 180 -6.68 -4.36 -0.19
CA HIS A 180 -7.15 -3.23 0.62
C HIS A 180 -8.61 -3.40 1.04
N ILE A 181 -9.50 -3.97 0.21
CA ILE A 181 -10.87 -4.33 0.62
C ILE A 181 -10.82 -5.26 1.84
N VAL A 182 -10.03 -6.33 1.77
CA VAL A 182 -9.92 -7.31 2.86
C VAL A 182 -9.26 -6.69 4.10
N MET A 183 -8.20 -5.92 3.92
CA MET A 183 -7.47 -5.26 5.01
C MET A 183 -8.33 -4.22 5.74
N TYR A 184 -8.98 -3.31 5.02
CA TYR A 184 -9.84 -2.31 5.65
C TYR A 184 -11.11 -2.92 6.23
N SER A 185 -11.62 -4.01 5.68
CA SER A 185 -12.69 -4.79 6.32
C SER A 185 -12.25 -5.35 7.67
N TYR A 186 -11.02 -5.89 7.76
CA TYR A 186 -10.44 -6.33 9.04
C TYR A 186 -10.35 -5.16 10.03
N TYR A 187 -9.85 -3.99 9.59
CA TYR A 187 -9.71 -2.82 10.48
C TYR A 187 -11.06 -2.26 10.93
N TRP A 188 -12.03 -2.21 10.03
CA TRP A 188 -13.41 -1.82 10.33
C TRP A 188 -14.02 -2.73 11.40
N LEU A 189 -13.96 -4.07 11.21
CA LEU A 189 -14.43 -5.04 12.19
C LEU A 189 -13.69 -4.91 13.53
N SER A 190 -12.37 -4.66 13.49
CA SER A 190 -11.56 -4.48 14.70
C SER A 190 -11.94 -3.22 15.50
N ALA A 191 -12.52 -2.21 14.83
CA ALA A 191 -12.98 -0.97 15.45
C ALA A 191 -14.31 -1.12 16.19
N LEU A 192 -15.10 -2.18 15.91
CA LEU A 192 -16.38 -2.45 16.60
C LEU A 192 -16.21 -2.84 18.08
N GLY A 193 -14.98 -3.21 18.50
CA GLY A 193 -14.65 -3.39 19.91
C GLY A 193 -14.23 -4.83 20.27
N PRO A 194 -13.98 -5.09 21.56
CA PRO A 194 -13.49 -6.39 22.05
C PRO A 194 -14.40 -7.57 21.68
N GLU A 195 -15.72 -7.34 21.69
CA GLU A 195 -16.71 -8.36 21.36
C GLU A 195 -16.59 -8.89 19.93
N VAL A 196 -16.16 -8.06 18.98
CA VAL A 196 -15.93 -8.50 17.60
C VAL A 196 -14.49 -8.99 17.40
N ARG A 197 -13.51 -8.35 18.06
CA ARG A 197 -12.07 -8.69 17.92
C ARG A 197 -11.76 -10.15 18.23
N LYS A 198 -12.49 -10.78 19.17
CA LYS A 198 -12.31 -12.20 19.51
C LYS A 198 -12.53 -13.16 18.34
N TYR A 199 -13.35 -12.75 17.36
CA TYR A 199 -13.62 -13.54 16.14
C TYR A 199 -12.62 -13.27 15.01
N LEU A 200 -11.70 -12.31 15.15
CA LEU A 200 -10.72 -11.93 14.13
C LEU A 200 -9.45 -12.79 14.18
N TRP A 201 -9.62 -14.12 14.31
CA TRP A 201 -8.52 -15.10 14.36
C TRP A 201 -7.69 -15.15 13.07
N TRP A 202 -8.26 -14.68 11.96
CA TRP A 202 -7.67 -14.77 10.63
C TRP A 202 -6.65 -13.67 10.29
N LYS A 203 -6.25 -12.83 11.27
CA LYS A 203 -5.23 -11.77 11.09
C LYS A 203 -3.95 -12.27 10.42
N LYS A 204 -3.49 -13.49 10.77
CA LYS A 204 -2.28 -14.08 10.18
C LYS A 204 -2.45 -14.37 8.68
N TYR A 205 -3.64 -14.82 8.26
CA TYR A 205 -3.96 -15.08 6.86
C TYR A 205 -4.06 -13.78 6.05
N LEU A 206 -4.52 -12.69 6.66
CA LEU A 206 -4.45 -11.36 6.04
C LEU A 206 -3.00 -10.97 5.72
N THR A 207 -2.07 -11.16 6.68
CA THR A 207 -0.65 -10.90 6.40
C THR A 207 -0.08 -11.86 5.34
N GLY A 208 -0.53 -13.13 5.34
CA GLY A 208 -0.20 -14.08 4.28
C GLY A 208 -0.66 -13.61 2.89
N LEU A 209 -1.91 -13.12 2.79
CA LEU A 209 -2.48 -12.57 1.57
C LEU A 209 -1.65 -11.39 1.02
N GLN A 210 -1.22 -10.47 1.89
CA GLN A 210 -0.36 -9.34 1.51
C GLN A 210 1.00 -9.80 0.97
N ILE A 211 1.61 -10.82 1.59
CA ILE A 211 2.88 -11.39 1.10
C ILE A 211 2.68 -12.06 -0.27
N THR A 212 1.62 -12.86 -0.41
CA THR A 212 1.28 -13.50 -1.69
C THR A 212 1.02 -12.48 -2.78
N GLN A 213 0.33 -11.37 -2.47
CA GLN A 213 0.14 -10.26 -3.40
C GLN A 213 1.46 -9.72 -3.93
N PHE A 214 2.44 -9.43 -3.06
CA PHE A 214 3.73 -8.89 -3.52
C PHE A 214 4.46 -9.87 -4.46
N ILE A 215 4.42 -11.17 -4.15
CA ILE A 215 5.03 -12.20 -5.00
C ILE A 215 4.37 -12.22 -6.38
N ILE A 216 3.04 -12.23 -6.43
CA ILE A 216 2.28 -12.24 -7.68
C ILE A 216 2.58 -10.96 -8.49
N ILE A 217 2.62 -9.80 -7.83
CA ILE A 217 2.96 -8.53 -8.47
C ILE A 217 4.37 -8.60 -9.07
N ILE A 218 5.39 -9.04 -8.33
CA ILE A 218 6.76 -9.12 -8.84
C ILE A 218 6.84 -10.02 -10.08
N ILE A 219 6.18 -11.18 -10.05
CA ILE A 219 6.15 -12.10 -11.19
C ILE A 219 5.52 -11.42 -12.39
N HIS A 220 4.33 -10.83 -12.23
CA HIS A 220 3.61 -10.19 -13.33
C HIS A 220 4.35 -8.95 -13.85
N THR A 221 4.78 -8.04 -12.98
CA THR A 221 5.41 -6.79 -13.41
C THR A 221 6.80 -6.98 -13.98
N SER A 222 7.48 -8.09 -13.71
CA SER A 222 8.79 -8.41 -14.31
C SER A 222 8.69 -9.10 -15.68
N GLN A 223 7.52 -9.57 -16.11
CA GLN A 223 7.34 -10.21 -17.43
C GLN A 223 7.85 -9.36 -18.61
N PRO A 224 7.58 -8.04 -18.69
CA PRO A 224 8.10 -7.21 -19.80
C PRO A 224 9.63 -7.13 -19.87
N LEU A 225 10.36 -7.48 -18.80
CA LEU A 225 11.82 -7.51 -18.80
C LEU A 225 12.37 -8.70 -19.61
N PHE A 226 11.59 -9.78 -19.70
CA PHE A 226 12.02 -11.06 -20.25
C PHE A 226 11.24 -11.48 -21.50
N LEU A 227 10.10 -10.85 -21.77
CA LEU A 227 9.26 -11.10 -22.95
C LEU A 227 9.37 -9.95 -23.93
N ASP A 228 9.19 -10.24 -25.22
CA ASP A 228 8.97 -9.21 -26.24
C ASP A 228 7.61 -8.58 -26.01
N CYS A 229 7.63 -7.44 -25.31
CA CYS A 229 6.47 -6.74 -24.82
C CYS A 229 6.62 -5.25 -25.12
N ASP A 230 5.59 -4.65 -25.73
CA ASP A 230 5.53 -3.21 -26.00
C ASP A 230 5.10 -2.44 -24.73
N PHE A 231 5.86 -2.64 -23.66
CA PHE A 231 5.70 -1.98 -22.38
C PHE A 231 7.07 -1.55 -21.87
N SER A 232 7.14 -0.39 -21.22
CA SER A 232 8.40 0.18 -20.74
C SER A 232 9.12 -0.73 -19.75
N LYS A 233 10.27 -1.27 -20.17
CA LYS A 233 11.16 -2.09 -19.32
C LYS A 233 11.67 -1.31 -18.11
N ILE A 234 11.87 0.01 -18.24
CA ILE A 234 12.34 0.86 -17.15
C ILE A 234 11.25 0.95 -16.06
N ILE A 235 10.00 1.22 -16.44
CA ILE A 235 8.87 1.29 -15.51
C ILE A 235 8.66 -0.08 -14.84
N SER A 236 8.70 -1.15 -15.62
CA SER A 236 8.61 -2.53 -15.15
C SER A 236 9.70 -2.87 -14.11
N ALA A 237 10.97 -2.56 -14.39
CA ALA A 237 12.09 -2.81 -13.48
C ALA A 237 11.98 -2.00 -12.19
N TRP A 238 11.60 -0.72 -12.28
CA TRP A 238 11.41 0.15 -11.12
C TRP A 238 10.33 -0.39 -10.18
N ILE A 239 9.14 -0.73 -10.71
CA ILE A 239 8.04 -1.27 -9.90
C ILE A 239 8.41 -2.62 -9.28
N ALA A 240 9.08 -3.49 -10.04
CA ALA A 240 9.53 -4.78 -9.52
C ALA A 240 10.51 -4.59 -8.36
N LEU A 241 11.48 -3.67 -8.49
CA LEU A 241 12.45 -3.37 -7.44
C LEU A 241 11.78 -2.76 -6.19
N GLU A 242 10.86 -1.81 -6.37
CA GLU A 242 10.10 -1.22 -5.26
C GLU A 242 9.24 -2.28 -4.55
N THR A 243 8.60 -3.17 -5.31
CA THR A 243 7.79 -4.26 -4.74
C THR A 243 8.66 -5.27 -3.99
N CYS A 244 9.85 -5.59 -4.51
CA CYS A 244 10.84 -6.43 -3.82
C CYS A 244 11.26 -5.83 -2.47
N LEU A 245 11.49 -4.52 -2.41
CA LEU A 245 11.79 -3.82 -1.16
C LEU A 245 10.64 -4.01 -0.14
N PHE A 246 9.39 -3.81 -0.57
CA PHE A 246 8.24 -4.02 0.32
C PHE A 246 8.06 -5.46 0.76
N LEU A 247 8.31 -6.43 -0.13
CA LEU A 247 8.28 -7.85 0.22
C LEU A 247 9.29 -8.20 1.32
N VAL A 248 10.53 -7.70 1.22
CA VAL A 248 11.56 -7.91 2.24
C VAL A 248 11.14 -7.29 3.58
N LEU A 249 10.62 -6.07 3.56
CA LEU A 249 10.15 -5.38 4.75
C LEU A 249 8.95 -6.09 5.41
N PHE A 250 8.00 -6.59 4.61
CA PHE A 250 6.87 -7.40 5.09
C PHE A 250 7.32 -8.76 5.63
N GLY A 251 8.29 -9.41 4.99
CA GLY A 251 8.89 -10.66 5.45
C GLY A 251 9.54 -10.51 6.83
N ASN A 252 10.28 -9.41 7.03
CA ASN A 252 10.86 -9.05 8.33
C ASN A 252 9.77 -8.82 9.38
N PHE A 253 8.73 -8.06 9.06
CA PHE A 253 7.57 -7.85 9.95
C PHE A 253 6.89 -9.18 10.32
N TYR A 254 6.64 -10.06 9.36
CA TYR A 254 5.99 -11.35 9.61
C TYR A 254 6.82 -12.24 10.53
N ARG A 255 8.14 -12.29 10.31
CA ARG A 255 9.07 -13.04 11.18
C ARG A 255 9.03 -12.51 12.61
N ASP A 256 9.05 -11.20 12.79
CA ASP A 256 9.05 -10.57 14.11
C ASP A 256 7.70 -10.70 14.82
N ALA A 257 6.59 -10.54 14.10
CA ALA A 257 5.25 -10.58 14.67
C ALA A 257 4.76 -11.99 15.02
N TYR A 258 5.14 -13.01 14.22
CA TYR A 258 4.55 -14.35 14.33
C TYR A 258 5.57 -15.46 14.63
N LYS A 259 6.80 -15.43 14.07
CA LYS A 259 7.78 -16.51 14.29
C LYS A 259 8.57 -16.34 15.59
N ARG A 260 9.06 -15.14 15.88
CA ARG A 260 9.79 -14.88 17.15
C ARG A 260 8.90 -15.03 18.37
N LYS A 261 7.63 -14.59 18.28
CA LYS A 261 6.67 -14.71 19.38
C LYS A 261 6.29 -16.17 19.68
N HIS A 262 6.17 -17.02 18.66
CA HIS A 262 5.91 -18.45 18.85
C HIS A 262 7.08 -19.14 19.56
N SER A 263 8.32 -18.90 19.11
CA SER A 263 9.52 -19.47 19.71
C SER A 263 9.70 -19.06 21.18
N SER A 264 9.43 -17.80 21.55
CA SER A 264 9.48 -17.38 22.95
C SER A 264 8.38 -17.99 23.82
N SER A 265 7.15 -18.12 23.32
CA SER A 265 6.05 -18.76 24.06
C SER A 265 6.26 -20.27 24.23
N GLU A 266 6.84 -20.92 23.23
CA GLU A 266 7.16 -22.34 23.25
C GLU A 266 8.29 -22.64 24.23
N VAL A 267 9.38 -21.85 24.21
CA VAL A 267 10.48 -21.96 25.19
C VAL A 267 10.00 -21.72 26.63
N MET A 268 9.11 -20.74 26.85
CA MET A 268 8.55 -20.44 28.18
C MET A 268 7.66 -21.57 28.70
N ASN A 269 6.88 -22.21 27.81
CA ASN A 269 6.07 -23.37 28.16
C ASN A 269 6.96 -24.59 28.47
N THR A 270 8.04 -24.81 27.71
CA THR A 270 9.00 -25.90 27.98
C THR A 270 9.73 -25.68 29.31
N THR A 271 10.11 -24.44 29.65
CA THR A 271 10.75 -24.14 30.94
C THR A 271 9.78 -24.29 32.12
N ALA A 272 8.51 -23.90 31.96
CA ALA A 272 7.48 -24.11 32.97
C ALA A 272 7.19 -25.61 33.21
N GLU A 273 7.08 -26.41 32.15
CA GLU A 273 6.92 -27.87 32.27
C GLU A 273 8.14 -28.55 32.92
N THR A 274 9.35 -28.06 32.64
CA THR A 274 10.58 -28.58 33.25
C THR A 274 10.65 -28.22 34.74
N SER A 275 10.25 -27.00 35.12
CA SER A 275 10.20 -26.55 36.52
C SER A 275 9.19 -27.34 37.35
N ASN A 276 8.01 -27.65 36.79
CA ASN A 276 6.98 -28.43 37.48
C ASN A 276 7.40 -29.89 37.68
N LYS A 277 8.12 -30.50 36.72
CA LYS A 277 8.67 -31.86 36.88
C LYS A 277 9.82 -31.96 37.89
N VAL A 278 10.54 -30.88 38.15
CA VAL A 278 11.61 -30.84 39.18
C VAL A 278 11.02 -30.68 40.58
N THR A 279 9.90 -29.95 40.72
CA THR A 279 9.21 -29.77 42.00
C THR A 279 8.46 -31.03 42.44
N GLU A 280 7.82 -31.79 41.52
CA GLU A 280 7.20 -33.09 41.83
C GLU A 280 8.19 -34.20 42.23
N LYS A 281 9.50 -34.03 42.04
CA LYS A 281 10.53 -35.01 42.45
C LYS A 281 11.19 -34.69 43.79
N LEU A 282 10.82 -33.58 44.42
CA LEU A 282 11.39 -33.11 45.69
C LEU A 282 10.41 -33.21 46.87
N ASP A 283 9.19 -33.70 46.62
CA ASP A 283 8.21 -34.14 47.62
C ASP A 283 8.13 -35.67 47.67
#